data_AF-A0A7X7XTQ7-F1
#
_entry.id   AF-A0A7X7XTQ7-F1
#
_cell.length_a   1.000
_cell.length_b   1.000
_cell.length_c   1.000
_cell.angle_alpha   90.00
_cell.angle_beta   90.00
_cell.angle_gamma   90.00
#
_symmetry.space_group_name_H-M   'P 1'
#
loop_
_entity.id
_entity.type
_entity.pdbx_description
1 polymer ?
#
loop_
_entity_poly.entity_id
_entity_poly.type
_entity_poly.pdbx_seq_one_letter_code
_entity_poly.pdbx_strand_id
1 'polypeptide(L)' 'MENNWYEDENLWKNFEPILFNENRIKNTPPEVDKIITLLNIKESSKILDLCCGIGRHSLEFGRRVFM' A
#
# COMPACT_ATOMS: atom_id res chain seq x y z
N MET A 1 -9.04 -26.81 -15.16
CA MET A 1 -8.19 -25.62 -15.34
C MET A 1 -7.36 -25.52 -14.07
N GLU A 2 -6.05 -25.31 -14.21
CA GLU A 2 -5.19 -25.02 -13.06
C GLU A 2 -5.65 -23.66 -12.49
N ASN A 3 -5.88 -23.57 -11.18
CA ASN A 3 -6.22 -22.29 -10.57
C ASN A 3 -4.99 -21.38 -10.57
N ASN A 4 -5.16 -20.10 -10.92
CA ASN A 4 -4.05 -19.16 -10.88
C ASN A 4 -3.60 -18.95 -9.42
N TRP A 5 -2.29 -18.76 -9.21
CA TRP A 5 -1.74 -18.58 -7.86
C TRP A 5 -2.37 -17.41 -7.09
N TYR A 6 -2.78 -16.34 -7.78
CA TYR A 6 -3.38 -15.15 -7.17
C TYR A 6 -4.84 -15.36 -6.75
N GLU A 7 -5.48 -16.45 -7.19
CA GLU A 7 -6.84 -16.84 -6.77
C GLU A 7 -6.83 -17.73 -5.52
N ASP A 8 -5.65 -18.18 -5.05
CA ASP A 8 -5.53 -19.00 -3.85
C ASP A 8 -5.61 -18.14 -2.58
N GLU A 9 -6.76 -18.17 -1.90
CA GLU A 9 -6.94 -17.47 -0.62
C GLU A 9 -5.99 -17.95 0.47
N ASN A 10 -5.57 -19.23 0.47
CA ASN A 10 -4.68 -19.75 1.51
C ASN A 10 -3.29 -19.15 1.37
N LEU A 11 -2.84 -18.91 0.13
CA LEU A 11 -1.61 -18.17 -0.12
C LEU A 11 -1.71 -16.79 0.53
N TRP A 12 -2.76 -16.01 0.26
CA TRP A 12 -2.89 -14.68 0.86
C TRP A 12 -2.96 -14.69 2.39
N LYS A 13 -3.76 -15.59 2.99
CA LYS A 13 -3.89 -15.73 4.45
C LYS A 13 -2.57 -16.10 5.12
N ASN A 14 -1.78 -16.98 4.50
CA ASN A 14 -0.49 -17.42 5.06
C ASN A 14 0.58 -16.32 4.97
N PHE A 15 0.54 -15.48 3.93
CA PHE A 15 1.50 -14.40 3.74
C PHE A 15 1.09 -13.08 4.43
N GLU A 16 -0.19 -12.89 4.76
CA GLU A 16 -0.74 -11.70 5.42
C GLU A 16 0.12 -11.22 6.61
N PRO A 17 0.51 -12.09 7.57
CA PRO A 17 1.29 -11.66 8.74
C PRO A 17 2.70 -11.16 8.38
N ILE A 18 3.23 -11.56 7.22
CA ILE A 18 4.55 -11.14 6.73
C ILE A 18 4.42 -9.86 5.91
N LEU A 19 3.43 -9.80 5.02
CA LEU A 19 3.18 -8.67 4.11
C LEU A 19 2.69 -7.43 4.87
N PHE A 20 1.90 -7.62 5.93
CA PHE A 20 1.26 -6.55 6.70
C PHE A 20 1.62 -6.56 8.19
N ASN A 21 2.83 -7.00 8.53
CA ASN A 21 3.30 -6.94 9.93
C ASN A 21 3.33 -5.50 10.47
N GLU A 22 3.30 -5.37 11.80
CA GLU A 22 3.30 -4.07 12.48
C GLU A 22 4.46 -3.16 12.08
N ASN A 23 5.67 -3.69 11.87
CA ASN A 23 6.82 -2.86 11.50
C ASN A 23 6.63 -2.23 10.12
N ARG A 24 6.08 -2.98 9.15
CA ARG A 24 5.74 -2.44 7.82
C ARG A 24 4.63 -1.38 7.91
N ILE A 25 3.62 -1.60 8.74
CA ILE A 25 2.57 -0.60 8.97
C ILE A 25 3.16 0.67 9.60
N LYS A 26 3.98 0.54 10.66
CA LYS A 26 4.65 1.65 11.35
C LYS A 26 5.57 2.45 10.43
N ASN A 27 6.18 1.81 9.43
CA ASN A 27 7.04 2.47 8.44
C ASN A 27 6.28 3.14 7.28
N THR A 28 4.95 3.09 7.25
CA THR A 28 4.16 3.72 6.18
C THR A 28 4.42 5.21 6.05
N PRO A 29 4.44 6.04 7.12
CA PRO A 29 4.67 7.47 7.00
C PRO A 29 6.01 7.85 6.31
N PRO A 30 7.18 7.35 6.74
CA PRO A 30 8.44 7.67 6.08
C PRO A 30 8.59 7.06 4.68
N GLU A 31 7.84 5.99 4.36
CA GLU A 31 7.78 5.49 2.98
C GLU A 31 6.99 6.42 2.07
N VAL A 32 5.84 6.95 2.54
CA VAL A 32 5.06 7.94 1.80
C VAL A 32 5.87 9.21 1.56
N ASP A 33 6.64 9.68 2.54
CA ASP A 33 7.56 10.82 2.37
C ASP A 33 8.53 10.61 1.20
N LYS A 34 9.10 9.40 1.12
CA LYS A 34 10.02 9.03 0.04
C LYS A 34 9.32 8.97 -1.31
N ILE A 35 8.10 8.43 -1.37
CA ILE A 35 7.33 8.35 -2.62
C ILE A 35 6.96 9.76 -3.12
N ILE A 36 6.48 10.64 -2.24
CA ILE A 36 6.16 12.04 -2.57
C ILE A 36 7.41 12.74 -3.13
N THR A 37 8.54 12.57 -2.46
CA THR A 37 9.81 13.16 -2.88
C THR A 37 10.27 12.61 -4.24
N LEU A 38 10.27 11.29 -4.38
CA LEU A 38 10.75 10.60 -5.58
C LEU A 38 9.94 10.95 -6.82
N LEU A 39 8.61 11.00 -6.68
CA LEU A 39 7.69 11.28 -7.78
C LEU A 39 7.33 12.77 -7.91
N ASN A 40 7.88 13.62 -7.04
CA ASN A 40 7.59 15.05 -6.96
C ASN A 40 6.07 15.34 -6.92
N ILE A 41 5.35 14.54 -6.14
CA ILE A 41 3.88 14.64 -6.00
C ILE A 41 3.55 16.01 -5.42
N LYS A 42 2.60 16.71 -6.05
CA LYS A 42 2.13 18.02 -5.61
C LYS A 42 0.89 17.90 -4.75
N GLU A 43 0.65 18.92 -3.94
CA GLU A 43 -0.63 19.10 -3.27
C GLU A 43 -1.77 18.98 -4.29
N SER A 44 -2.86 18.32 -3.90
CA SER A 44 -4.04 18.04 -4.75
C SER A 44 -3.81 17.11 -5.96
N SER A 45 -2.70 16.37 -6.02
CA SER A 45 -2.49 15.34 -7.07
C SER A 45 -3.39 14.13 -6.87
N LYS A 46 -4.13 13.70 -7.88
CA LYS A 46 -4.93 12.45 -7.80
C LYS A 46 -4.00 11.23 -7.88
N ILE A 47 -4.12 10.33 -6.91
CA ILE A 47 -3.28 9.12 -6.79
C ILE A 47 -4.14 7.88 -7.04
N LEU A 48 -3.61 6.94 -7.83
CA LEU A 48 -4.15 5.59 -8.01
C LEU A 48 -3.13 4.58 -7.44
N ASP A 49 -3.54 3.85 -6.40
CA ASP A 49 -2.73 2.84 -5.72
C ASP A 49 -3.20 1.44 -6.15
N LEU A 50 -2.45 0.80 -7.05
CA LEU A 50 -2.76 -0.53 -7.57
C LEU A 50 -2.01 -1.61 -6.79
N CYS A 51 -2.68 -2.75 -6.57
CA CYS A 51 -2.18 -3.81 -5.68
C CYS A 51 -2.01 -3.32 -4.23
N CYS A 52 -2.90 -2.42 -3.78
CA CYS A 52 -2.79 -1.70 -2.52
C CYS A 52 -2.93 -2.57 -1.26
N GLY A 53 -3.33 -3.83 -1.39
CA GLY A 53 -3.54 -4.75 -0.27
C GLY A 53 -4.50 -4.15 0.75
N ILE A 54 -4.08 -4.04 2.01
CA ILE A 54 -4.88 -3.42 3.09
C ILE A 54 -4.96 -1.88 2.99
N GLY A 55 -4.35 -1.26 1.99
CA GLY A 55 -4.46 0.17 1.71
C GLY A 55 -3.62 1.08 2.62
N ARG A 56 -2.53 0.59 3.21
CA ARG A 56 -1.73 1.40 4.16
C ARG A 56 -1.20 2.70 3.55
N HIS A 57 -0.67 2.64 2.32
CA HIS A 57 -0.18 3.83 1.61
C HIS A 57 -1.33 4.71 1.13
N SER A 58 -2.37 4.12 0.53
CA SER A 58 -3.62 4.81 0.17
C SER A 58 -4.17 5.68 1.32
N LEU A 59 -4.26 5.12 2.53
CA LEU A 59 -4.77 5.85 3.70
C LEU A 59 -3.84 6.99 4.11
N GLU A 60 -2.53 6.77 4.08
CA GLU A 60 -1.55 7.79 4.45
C GLU A 60 -1.47 8.93 3.43
N PHE A 61 -1.54 8.62 2.12
CA PHE A 61 -1.72 9.63 1.09
C PHE A 61 -3.02 10.41 1.27
N GLY A 62 -4.13 9.73 1.57
CA GLY A 62 -5.42 10.35 1.81
C GLY A 62 -5.45 11.30 3.02
N ARG A 63 -4.54 11.14 3.99
CA ARG A 63 -4.39 12.08 5.12
C ARG A 63 -3.58 13.33 4.78
N ARG A 64 -2.78 13.30 3.71
CA ARG A 64 -1.75 14.30 3.39
C ARG A 64 -2.03 15.08 2.11
N VAL A 65 -2.51 14.38 1.08
CA VAL A 65 -2.60 14.89 -0.29
C VAL A 65 -4.00 15.43 -0.62
N PHE A 66 -5.00 15.18 0.25
CA PHE A 66 -6.37 15.72 0.22
C PHE A 66 -6.95 15.78 1.64
N MET A 67 -7.92 16.61 2.01
CA MET A 67 -8.92 17.35 1.21
C MET A 67 -8.40 18.52 0.39
#